data_AF-A0A7S0P573-F1
#
_entry.id   AF-A0A7S0P573-F1
#
_cell.length_a   1.000
_cell.length_b   1.000
_cell.length_c   1.000
_cell.angle_alpha   90.00
_cell.angle_beta   90.00
_cell.angle_gamma   90.00
#
_symmetry.space_group_name_H-M   'P 1'
#
loop_
_entity.id
_entity.type
_entity.pdbx_description
1 polymer ?
#
loop_
_entity_poly.entity_id
_entity_poly.type
_entity_poly.pdbx_seq_one_letter_code
_entity_poly.pdbx_strand_id
1 'polypeptide(L)'
;KVEMSVESRFWADCSDVVASDSAKLLTGPLASPPRGWPSCFKENNTLKTFLGKKGIAGRRCRLTADPTEEDKARVSALALAYDDPFENATIVSQAVGWGIVKGFVVFELMQYAEGDAFVAHMRWWNVKESGVWVDLTPRPAGVTQMVLLESAQAELKQRLPPTDERRKAVDARMALGGFATPPAAA
;
A
#
# COMPACT_ATOMS: atom_id res chain seq x y z
N LYS A 1 -3.50 0.76 -23.61
CA LYS A 1 -4.35 1.37 -22.56
C LYS A 1 -4.61 0.26 -21.56
N VAL A 2 -4.01 0.31 -20.37
CA VAL A 2 -4.16 -0.76 -19.37
C VAL A 2 -5.51 -0.55 -18.68
N GLU A 3 -6.49 -1.41 -18.96
CA GLU A 3 -7.75 -1.41 -18.22
C GLU A 3 -7.53 -2.13 -16.90
N MET A 4 -7.59 -1.37 -15.81
CA MET A 4 -7.51 -1.89 -14.45
C MET A 4 -8.90 -2.34 -13.98
N SER A 5 -9.01 -3.57 -13.45
CA SER A 5 -10.25 -4.09 -12.90
C SER A 5 -10.69 -3.28 -11.67
N VAL A 6 -11.98 -3.33 -11.36
CA VAL A 6 -12.63 -2.53 -10.30
C VAL A 6 -12.06 -2.81 -8.90
N GLU A 7 -11.41 -3.96 -8.70
CA GLU A 7 -10.78 -4.35 -7.43
C GLU A 7 -9.42 -3.67 -7.21
N SER A 8 -8.66 -3.36 -8.27
CA SER A 8 -7.34 -2.72 -8.18
C SER A 8 -7.38 -1.20 -7.98
N ARG A 9 -8.57 -0.59 -7.85
CA ARG A 9 -8.76 0.86 -7.68
C ARG A 9 -8.64 1.37 -6.24
N PHE A 10 -8.28 0.51 -5.30
CA PHE A 10 -8.35 0.86 -3.88
C PHE A 10 -7.33 1.95 -3.48
N TRP A 11 -6.18 2.09 -4.16
CA TRP A 11 -5.03 2.80 -3.58
C TRP A 11 -4.34 3.86 -4.43
N ALA A 12 -4.33 3.71 -5.76
CA ALA A 12 -3.34 4.36 -6.59
C ALA A 12 -3.95 4.82 -7.93
N ASP A 13 -3.54 6.01 -8.38
CA ASP A 13 -3.58 6.30 -9.80
C ASP A 13 -2.61 5.32 -10.51
N CYS A 14 -2.83 5.02 -11.78
CA CYS A 14 -1.89 4.22 -12.58
C CYS A 14 -0.46 4.80 -12.51
N SER A 15 -0.31 6.12 -12.30
CA SER A 15 1.00 6.78 -12.10
C SER A 15 1.73 6.39 -10.82
N ASP A 16 1.00 5.86 -9.84
CA ASP A 16 1.49 5.55 -8.50
C ASP A 16 1.80 4.04 -8.34
N VAL A 17 1.62 3.27 -9.41
CA VAL A 17 1.87 1.83 -9.46
C VAL A 17 3.14 1.54 -10.25
N VAL A 18 4.01 0.69 -9.72
CA VAL A 18 5.19 0.15 -10.43
C VAL A 18 5.08 -1.37 -10.44
N ALA A 19 5.35 -1.99 -11.58
CA ALA A 19 5.31 -3.44 -11.74
C ALA A 19 6.71 -4.01 -11.95
N SER A 20 6.94 -5.24 -11.49
CA SER A 20 8.19 -5.96 -11.76
C SER A 20 8.34 -6.33 -13.24
N ASP A 21 7.20 -6.45 -13.94
CA ASP A 21 7.13 -6.70 -15.38
C ASP A 21 5.98 -5.87 -15.97
N SER A 22 6.31 -4.93 -16.86
CA SER A 22 5.33 -4.06 -17.51
C SER A 22 4.45 -4.76 -18.54
N ALA A 23 4.82 -5.98 -18.98
CA ALA A 23 3.99 -6.78 -19.89
C ALA A 23 2.85 -7.49 -19.15
N LYS A 24 2.92 -7.61 -17.83
CA LYS A 24 1.92 -8.30 -17.02
C LYS A 24 0.75 -7.36 -16.70
N LEU A 25 -0.45 -7.93 -16.74
CA LEU A 25 -1.65 -7.27 -16.25
C LEU A 25 -1.52 -7.01 -14.76
N LEU A 26 -1.75 -5.76 -14.37
CA LEU A 26 -1.76 -5.29 -12.98
C LEU A 26 -3.12 -5.51 -12.30
N THR A 27 -3.95 -6.36 -12.92
CA THR A 27 -5.31 -6.68 -12.48
C THR A 27 -5.33 -8.08 -11.93
N GLY A 28 -5.79 -8.24 -10.69
CA GLY A 28 -5.95 -9.55 -10.08
C GLY A 28 -5.81 -9.50 -8.55
N PRO A 29 -5.97 -10.66 -7.90
CA PRO A 29 -5.82 -10.77 -6.46
C PRO A 29 -4.38 -10.44 -6.03
N LEU A 30 -4.26 -9.66 -4.97
CA LEU A 30 -2.99 -9.21 -4.42
C LEU A 30 -2.70 -9.93 -3.09
N ALA A 31 -1.50 -10.47 -2.95
CA ALA A 31 -1.01 -10.97 -1.67
C ALA A 31 -0.04 -9.98 -1.04
N SER A 32 -0.31 -9.62 0.22
CA SER A 32 0.70 -9.04 1.10
C SER A 32 0.63 -9.71 2.48
N PRO A 33 1.78 -10.15 3.03
CA PRO A 33 3.09 -10.18 2.38
C PRO A 33 3.11 -11.09 1.14
N PRO A 34 4.09 -10.93 0.23
CA PRO A 34 4.29 -11.88 -0.86
C PRO A 34 4.35 -13.33 -0.36
N ARG A 35 3.89 -14.28 -1.17
CA ARG A 35 3.96 -15.72 -0.86
C ARG A 35 5.41 -16.12 -0.59
N GLY A 36 5.60 -17.01 0.38
CA GLY A 36 6.92 -17.44 0.84
C GLY A 36 7.67 -16.41 1.70
N TRP A 37 7.03 -15.34 2.18
CA TRP A 37 7.67 -14.40 3.11
C TRP A 37 7.99 -15.05 4.47
N PRO A 38 9.16 -14.74 5.10
CA PRO A 38 10.19 -13.80 4.68
C PRO A 38 11.26 -14.39 3.75
N SER A 39 11.24 -15.69 3.46
CA SER A 39 12.26 -16.37 2.66
C SER A 39 12.38 -15.81 1.24
N CYS A 40 11.24 -15.50 0.60
CA CYS A 40 11.21 -14.93 -0.76
C CYS A 40 12.00 -13.62 -0.88
N PHE A 41 12.11 -12.82 0.19
CA PHE A 41 12.90 -11.59 0.19
C PHE A 41 14.40 -11.83 -0.07
N LYS A 42 14.92 -12.98 0.38
CA LYS A 42 16.35 -13.34 0.23
C LYS A 42 16.61 -14.15 -1.03
N GLU A 43 15.66 -15.00 -1.41
CA GLU A 43 15.82 -16.07 -2.39
C GLU A 43 15.27 -15.69 -3.78
N ASN A 44 14.23 -14.86 -3.84
CA ASN A 44 13.58 -14.53 -5.11
C ASN A 44 14.33 -13.39 -5.85
N ASN A 45 14.95 -13.73 -6.98
CA ASN A 45 15.72 -12.78 -7.78
C ASN A 45 14.85 -11.69 -8.44
N THR A 46 13.62 -12.02 -8.84
CA THR A 46 12.67 -11.06 -9.42
C THR A 46 12.33 -9.99 -8.40
N LEU A 47 11.96 -10.39 -7.19
CA LEU A 47 11.65 -9.50 -6.07
C LEU A 47 12.87 -8.65 -5.71
N LYS A 48 14.06 -9.24 -5.55
CA LYS A 48 15.27 -8.48 -5.21
C LYS A 48 15.65 -7.44 -6.26
N THR A 49 15.53 -7.79 -7.53
CA THR A 49 15.78 -6.86 -8.63
C THR A 49 14.76 -5.73 -8.62
N PHE A 50 13.49 -6.08 -8.40
CA PHE A 50 12.38 -5.14 -8.31
C PHE A 50 12.51 -4.17 -7.13
N LEU A 51 12.84 -4.65 -5.93
CA LEU A 51 13.03 -3.80 -4.73
C LEU A 51 14.36 -3.03 -4.74
N GLY A 52 15.35 -3.50 -5.50
CA GLY A 52 16.70 -2.94 -5.54
C GLY A 52 16.84 -1.64 -6.33
N LYS A 53 18.08 -1.16 -6.47
CA LYS A 53 18.43 0.13 -7.11
C LYS A 53 17.90 0.31 -8.54
N LYS A 54 17.77 -0.80 -9.30
CA LYS A 54 17.30 -0.77 -10.70
C LYS A 54 15.77 -0.75 -10.83
N GLY A 55 15.05 -1.24 -9.82
CA GLY A 55 13.60 -1.18 -9.77
C GLY A 55 13.17 0.05 -8.97
N ILE A 56 12.61 -0.15 -7.77
CA ILE A 56 12.06 0.93 -6.93
C ILE A 56 13.04 1.52 -5.92
N ALA A 57 14.34 1.18 -5.97
CA ALA A 57 15.40 1.75 -5.14
C ALA A 57 15.07 1.80 -3.63
N GLY A 58 14.65 0.66 -3.07
CA GLY A 58 14.33 0.51 -1.67
C GLY A 58 15.52 0.73 -0.73
N ARG A 59 15.25 1.33 0.43
CA ARG A 59 16.23 1.59 1.51
C ARG A 59 16.00 0.69 2.71
N ARG A 60 14.80 0.75 3.30
CA ARG A 60 14.37 -0.06 4.45
C ARG A 60 13.09 -0.79 4.11
N CYS A 61 13.02 -2.07 4.49
CA CYS A 61 11.85 -2.93 4.27
C CYS A 61 11.35 -3.43 5.62
N ARG A 62 10.04 -3.36 5.87
CA ARG A 62 9.43 -3.87 7.10
C ARG A 62 8.08 -4.53 6.79
N LEU A 63 7.82 -5.63 7.49
CA LEU A 63 6.47 -6.18 7.59
C LEU A 63 5.74 -5.41 8.69
N THR A 64 4.67 -4.73 8.32
CA THR A 64 3.91 -3.85 9.21
C THR A 64 2.53 -4.45 9.45
N ALA A 65 2.22 -4.76 10.71
CA ALA A 65 0.88 -5.17 11.16
C ALA A 65 -0.06 -3.97 11.27
N ASP A 66 -1.34 -4.21 11.50
CA ASP A 66 -2.31 -3.13 11.74
C ASP A 66 -1.87 -2.20 12.89
N PRO A 67 -2.24 -0.91 12.83
CA PRO A 67 -2.04 0.01 13.96
C PRO A 67 -2.64 -0.56 15.24
N THR A 68 -1.93 -0.36 16.36
CA THR A 68 -2.45 -0.80 17.67
C THR A 68 -3.65 0.04 18.08
N GLU A 69 -4.41 -0.43 19.08
CA GLU A 69 -5.51 0.37 19.65
C GLU A 69 -5.01 1.68 20.27
N GLU A 70 -3.78 1.70 20.81
CA GLU A 70 -3.15 2.96 21.27
C GLU A 70 -2.91 3.92 20.09
N ASP A 71 -2.45 3.40 18.95
CA ASP A 71 -2.22 4.22 17.76
C ASP A 71 -3.51 4.83 17.24
N LYS A 72 -4.57 4.02 17.17
CA LYS A 72 -5.90 4.46 16.76
C LYS A 72 -6.49 5.49 17.74
N ALA A 73 -6.34 5.26 19.05
CA ALA A 73 -6.84 6.17 20.07
C ALA A 73 -6.21 7.57 19.94
N ARG A 74 -4.89 7.64 19.68
CA ARG A 74 -4.16 8.92 19.50
C ARG A 74 -4.64 9.76 18.32
N VAL A 75 -5.18 9.12 17.28
CA VAL A 75 -5.65 9.80 16.05
C VAL A 75 -7.17 9.75 15.89
N SER A 76 -7.89 9.33 16.92
CA SER A 76 -9.35 9.08 16.86
C SER A 76 -10.18 10.30 16.48
N ALA A 77 -9.68 11.51 16.73
CA ALA A 77 -10.33 12.77 16.34
C ALA A 77 -10.05 13.19 14.89
N LEU A 78 -9.17 12.48 14.17
CA LEU A 78 -8.78 12.83 12.80
C LEU A 78 -9.71 12.14 11.80
N ALA A 79 -10.21 12.93 10.84
CA ALA A 79 -10.96 12.41 9.70
C ALA A 79 -9.96 11.85 8.66
N LEU A 80 -9.57 10.59 8.84
CA LEU A 80 -8.67 9.92 7.90
C LEU A 80 -9.45 9.45 6.67
N ALA A 81 -8.93 9.76 5.49
CA ALA A 81 -9.44 9.29 4.23
C ALA A 81 -9.19 7.78 4.08
N TYR A 82 -10.10 7.09 3.41
CA TYR A 82 -9.97 5.65 3.22
C TYR A 82 -8.87 5.27 2.21
N ASP A 83 -8.73 6.08 1.16
CA ASP A 83 -7.91 5.76 -0.03
C ASP A 83 -6.73 6.73 -0.25
N ASP A 84 -6.51 7.67 0.68
CA ASP A 84 -5.46 8.68 0.57
C ASP A 84 -4.39 8.51 1.66
N PRO A 85 -3.43 7.60 1.47
CA PRO A 85 -2.36 7.39 2.44
C PRO A 85 -1.42 8.60 2.59
N PHE A 86 -1.40 9.51 1.63
CA PHE A 86 -0.55 10.69 1.65
C PHE A 86 -1.13 11.78 2.55
N GLU A 87 -2.42 12.06 2.37
CA GLU A 87 -3.17 13.01 3.20
C GLU A 87 -3.22 12.49 4.64
N ASN A 88 -3.52 11.21 4.85
CA ASN A 88 -3.52 10.62 6.17
C ASN A 88 -2.18 10.76 6.88
N ALA A 89 -1.08 10.36 6.23
CA ALA A 89 0.24 10.46 6.84
C ALA A 89 0.59 11.93 7.19
N THR A 90 0.13 12.88 6.38
CA THR A 90 0.34 14.31 6.60
C THR A 90 -0.48 14.84 7.78
N ILE A 91 -1.78 14.55 7.83
CA ILE A 91 -2.68 14.97 8.91
C ILE A 91 -2.21 14.37 10.25
N VAL A 92 -1.85 13.09 10.26
CA VAL A 92 -1.30 12.42 11.46
C VAL A 92 0.00 13.09 11.90
N SER A 93 0.92 13.37 10.96
CA SER A 93 2.18 14.03 11.29
C SER A 93 1.95 15.41 11.93
N GLN A 94 1.03 16.19 11.39
CA GLN A 94 0.67 17.51 11.92
C GLN A 94 -0.01 17.43 13.30
N ALA A 95 -0.88 16.44 13.51
CA ALA A 95 -1.68 16.32 14.73
C ALA A 95 -0.90 15.73 15.91
N VAL A 96 -0.06 14.72 15.67
CA VAL A 96 0.63 13.96 16.75
C VAL A 96 2.16 14.00 16.65
N GLY A 97 2.72 14.74 15.70
CA GLY A 97 4.17 14.96 15.58
C GLY A 97 4.96 13.76 15.03
N TRP A 98 4.30 12.72 14.54
CA TRP A 98 5.00 11.56 13.99
C TRP A 98 5.68 11.91 12.66
N GLY A 99 6.85 11.33 12.41
CA GLY A 99 7.55 11.50 11.14
C GLY A 99 6.77 10.87 9.97
N ILE A 100 7.07 11.30 8.74
CA ILE A 100 6.52 10.70 7.51
C ILE A 100 7.61 9.88 6.82
N VAL A 101 7.28 8.66 6.44
CA VAL A 101 8.12 7.81 5.58
C VAL A 101 7.43 7.69 4.22
N LYS A 102 8.22 7.90 3.16
CA LYS A 102 7.75 7.83 1.77
C LYS A 102 8.29 6.56 1.12
N GLY A 103 7.42 5.84 0.43
CA GLY A 103 7.83 4.60 -0.19
C GLY A 103 6.71 3.90 -0.95
N PHE A 104 6.76 2.57 -0.88
CA PHE A 104 5.81 1.70 -1.53
C PHE A 104 5.31 0.63 -0.57
N VAL A 105 4.07 0.20 -0.74
CA VAL A 105 3.62 -1.12 -0.29
C VAL A 105 3.83 -2.12 -1.43
N VAL A 106 4.35 -3.30 -1.11
CA VAL A 106 4.70 -4.34 -2.07
C VAL A 106 3.71 -5.49 -1.98
N PHE A 107 3.17 -5.87 -3.13
CA PHE A 107 2.28 -7.02 -3.28
C PHE A 107 2.82 -8.00 -4.31
N GLU A 108 2.41 -9.25 -4.19
CA GLU A 108 2.52 -10.24 -5.25
C GLU A 108 1.19 -10.39 -5.99
N LEU A 109 1.24 -10.52 -7.31
CA LEU A 109 0.08 -10.74 -8.18
C LEU A 109 -0.24 -12.24 -8.22
N MET A 110 -1.29 -12.65 -7.50
CA MET A 110 -1.60 -14.06 -7.24
C MET A 110 -2.08 -14.83 -8.48
N GLN A 111 -2.49 -14.13 -9.53
CA GLN A 111 -2.86 -14.74 -10.82
C GLN A 111 -1.67 -15.30 -11.59
N TYR A 112 -0.44 -14.97 -11.21
CA TYR A 112 0.79 -15.53 -11.78
C TYR A 112 1.41 -16.57 -10.84
N ALA A 113 2.40 -17.29 -11.36
CA ALA A 113 3.19 -18.24 -10.58
C ALA A 113 3.83 -17.57 -9.36
N GLU A 114 4.05 -18.36 -8.30
CA GLU A 114 4.67 -17.86 -7.08
C GLU A 114 6.04 -17.24 -7.38
N GLY A 115 6.22 -16.00 -6.93
CA GLY A 115 7.46 -15.27 -7.07
C GLY A 115 7.75 -14.69 -8.46
N ASP A 116 6.77 -14.73 -9.37
CA ASP A 116 6.95 -14.35 -10.77
C ASP A 116 6.55 -12.90 -11.06
N ALA A 117 5.60 -12.33 -10.31
CA ALA A 117 5.05 -11.01 -10.60
C ALA A 117 4.74 -10.22 -9.32
N PHE A 118 5.31 -9.03 -9.23
CA PHE A 118 5.13 -8.12 -8.11
C PHE A 118 4.66 -6.76 -8.56
N VAL A 119 3.93 -6.09 -7.68
CA VAL A 119 3.48 -4.72 -7.88
C VAL A 119 3.75 -3.91 -6.62
N ALA A 120 4.13 -2.66 -6.79
CA ALA A 120 4.41 -1.72 -5.73
C ALA A 120 3.49 -0.51 -5.88
N HIS A 121 2.68 -0.25 -4.86
CA HIS A 121 1.82 0.95 -4.83
C HIS A 121 2.48 2.00 -3.97
N MET A 122 2.65 3.21 -4.52
CA MET A 122 3.22 4.32 -3.78
C MET A 122 2.35 4.62 -2.56
N ARG A 123 3.00 4.78 -1.41
CA ARG A 123 2.33 4.91 -0.13
C ARG A 123 3.19 5.71 0.84
N TRP A 124 2.56 6.58 1.60
CA TRP A 124 3.19 7.24 2.74
C TRP A 124 2.59 6.69 4.03
N TRP A 125 3.40 6.63 5.07
CA TRP A 125 2.99 6.20 6.40
C TRP A 125 3.79 6.96 7.44
N ASN A 126 3.46 6.77 8.72
CA ASN A 126 4.11 7.49 9.80
C ASN A 126 5.18 6.64 10.51
N VAL A 127 6.12 7.32 11.16
CA VAL A 127 7.11 6.71 12.04
C VAL A 127 7.10 7.42 13.39
N LYS A 128 6.91 6.65 14.46
CA LYS A 128 6.99 7.17 15.83
C LYS A 128 8.43 7.55 16.16
N GLU A 129 8.63 8.31 17.24
CA GLU A 129 9.97 8.61 17.78
C GLU A 129 10.78 7.35 18.10
N SER A 130 10.11 6.26 18.50
CA SER A 130 10.73 4.94 18.72
C SER A 130 11.23 4.26 17.43
N GLY A 131 10.97 4.84 16.25
CA GLY A 131 11.30 4.25 14.96
C GLY A 131 10.31 3.18 14.49
N VAL A 132 9.20 2.95 15.20
CA VAL A 132 8.13 2.03 14.78
C VAL A 132 7.32 2.64 13.64
N TRP A 133 7.09 1.88 12.57
CA TRP A 133 6.28 2.30 11.44
C TRP A 133 4.81 2.03 11.71
N VAL A 134 3.96 3.01 11.45
CA VAL A 134 2.52 2.93 11.60
C VAL A 134 1.87 3.44 10.33
N ASP A 135 1.02 2.61 9.76
CA ASP A 135 0.20 2.98 8.61
C ASP A 135 -1.26 2.95 9.00
N LEU A 136 -1.82 4.14 9.20
CA LEU A 136 -3.20 4.36 9.64
C LEU A 136 -4.21 4.31 8.49
N THR A 137 -3.76 4.11 7.26
CA THR A 137 -4.69 4.10 6.13
C THR A 137 -5.31 2.71 5.97
N PRO A 138 -6.66 2.60 5.91
CA PRO A 138 -7.38 1.31 5.99
C PRO A 138 -6.99 0.27 4.93
N ARG A 139 -6.51 -0.90 5.33
CA ARG A 139 -5.99 -1.95 4.42
C ARG A 139 -7.05 -2.58 3.51
N PRO A 140 -6.66 -3.21 2.38
CA PRO A 140 -7.59 -4.07 1.65
C PRO A 140 -8.16 -5.16 2.57
N ALA A 141 -9.41 -5.55 2.31
CA ALA A 141 -10.05 -6.64 3.05
C ALA A 141 -9.19 -7.91 3.01
N GLY A 142 -8.99 -8.54 4.17
CA GLY A 142 -8.16 -9.75 4.32
C GLY A 142 -6.65 -9.51 4.44
N VAL A 143 -6.16 -8.27 4.25
CA VAL A 143 -4.73 -7.95 4.39
C VAL A 143 -4.44 -7.43 5.80
N THR A 144 -3.96 -8.31 6.68
CA THR A 144 -3.60 -7.96 8.07
C THR A 144 -2.16 -7.47 8.21
N GLN A 145 -1.29 -7.75 7.24
CA GLN A 145 0.11 -7.35 7.23
C GLN A 145 0.55 -6.83 5.87
N MET A 146 1.32 -5.74 5.87
CA MET A 146 1.83 -5.11 4.66
C MET A 146 3.34 -5.04 4.64
N VAL A 147 3.95 -5.38 3.50
CA VAL A 147 5.38 -5.13 3.28
C VAL A 147 5.54 -3.68 2.82
N LEU A 148 6.00 -2.84 3.74
CA LEU A 148 6.31 -1.43 3.46
C LEU A 148 7.80 -1.30 3.14
N LEU A 149 8.10 -0.54 2.10
CA LEU A 149 9.44 -0.29 1.60
C LEU A 149 9.67 1.21 1.44
N GLU A 150 10.49 1.80 2.31
CA GLU A 150 10.97 3.17 2.13
C GLU A 150 11.81 3.25 0.85
N SER A 151 11.58 4.26 0.02
CA SER A 151 12.24 4.39 -1.27
C SER A 151 12.58 5.84 -1.62
N ALA A 152 13.78 6.03 -2.16
CA ALA A 152 14.21 7.32 -2.72
C ALA A 152 13.36 7.76 -3.92
N GLN A 153 12.83 6.82 -4.71
CA GLN A 153 12.01 7.15 -5.87
C GLN A 153 10.65 7.73 -5.46
N ALA A 154 10.09 7.27 -4.34
CA ALA A 154 8.85 7.83 -3.80
C ALA A 154 9.04 9.25 -3.24
N GLU A 155 10.26 9.65 -2.87
CA GLU A 155 10.58 11.03 -2.49
C GLU A 155 10.62 11.97 -3.70
N LEU A 156 11.09 11.47 -4.85
CA LEU A 156 11.27 12.25 -6.08
C LEU A 156 9.98 12.45 -6.88
N LYS A 157 8.99 11.57 -6.71
CA LYS A 157 7.70 11.71 -7.38
C LYS A 157 6.90 12.85 -6.75
N GLN A 158 6.56 13.87 -7.54
CA GLN A 158 5.53 14.84 -7.17
C GLN A 158 4.17 14.15 -7.21
N ARG A 159 3.45 14.18 -6.08
CA ARG A 159 2.06 13.73 -6.03
C ARG A 159 1.19 14.75 -6.76
N LEU A 160 0.40 14.29 -7.73
CA LEU A 160 -0.72 15.07 -8.23
C LEU A 160 -1.91 14.92 -7.29
N PRO A 161 -2.64 16.00 -6.97
CA PRO A 161 -3.84 15.88 -6.14
C PRO A 161 -4.85 14.93 -6.80
N PRO A 162 -5.61 14.15 -6.01
CA PRO A 162 -6.62 13.25 -6.56
C PRO A 162 -7.70 14.06 -7.28
N THR A 163 -8.11 13.60 -8.45
CA THR A 163 -9.14 14.26 -9.26
C THR A 163 -10.52 14.18 -8.59
N ASP A 164 -11.41 15.12 -8.91
CA ASP A 164 -12.80 15.11 -8.39
C ASP A 164 -13.56 13.84 -8.77
N GLU A 165 -13.29 13.30 -9.96
CA GLU A 165 -13.86 12.03 -10.43
C GLU A 165 -13.46 10.85 -9.53
N ARG A 166 -12.20 10.84 -9.07
CA ARG A 166 -11.71 9.81 -8.14
C ARG A 166 -12.41 9.91 -6.80
N ARG A 167 -12.52 11.13 -6.24
CA ARG A 167 -13.23 11.36 -4.96
C ARG A 167 -14.66 10.81 -5.03
N LYS A 168 -15.39 11.17 -6.09
CA LYS A 168 -16.76 10.67 -6.34
C LYS A 168 -16.85 9.15 -6.49
N ALA A 169 -15.88 8.52 -7.17
CA ALA A 169 -15.87 7.06 -7.36
C ALA A 169 -15.63 6.29 -6.05
N VAL A 170 -14.79 6.84 -5.17
CA VAL A 170 -14.54 6.28 -3.83
C VAL A 170 -15.77 6.44 -2.96
N ASP A 171 -16.37 7.63 -2.91
CA ASP A 171 -17.58 7.91 -2.15
C ASP A 171 -18.74 6.99 -2.56
N ALA A 172 -18.96 6.81 -3.87
CA ALA A 172 -19.98 5.91 -4.41
C ALA A 172 -19.75 4.44 -3.99
N ARG A 173 -18.50 3.99 -3.92
CA ARG A 173 -18.16 2.63 -3.49
C ARG A 173 -18.43 2.41 -2.00
N MET A 174 -18.12 3.41 -1.17
CA MET A 174 -18.41 3.36 0.27
C MET A 174 -19.92 3.36 0.53
N ALA A 175 -20.69 4.14 -0.24
CA ALA A 175 -22.15 4.20 -0.14
C ALA A 175 -22.85 2.88 -0.51
N LEU A 176 -22.23 2.05 -1.36
CA LEU A 176 -22.75 0.74 -1.77
C LEU A 176 -22.39 -0.41 -0.80
N GLY A 177 -21.94 -0.10 0.42
CA GLY A 177 -21.62 -1.11 1.43
C GLY A 177 -20.36 -1.89 1.11
N GLY A 178 -19.33 -1.19 0.60
CA GLY A 178 -18.05 -1.75 0.18
C GLY A 178 -17.61 -2.96 1.02
N PHE A 179 -17.53 -4.09 0.32
CA PHE A 179 -17.11 -5.44 0.72
C PHE A 179 -18.20 -6.33 1.34
N ALA A 180 -18.58 -7.35 0.57
CA ALA A 180 -19.14 -8.57 1.11
C ALA A 180 -18.25 -9.05 2.26
N THR A 181 -18.84 -9.15 3.43
CA THR A 181 -18.28 -9.89 4.56
C THR A 181 -17.95 -11.28 4.04
N PRO A 182 -16.73 -11.84 4.21
CA PRO A 182 -16.57 -13.27 4.02
C PRO A 182 -17.60 -13.94 4.93
N PRO A 183 -18.36 -14.94 4.45
CA PRO A 183 -19.26 -15.67 5.34
C PRO A 183 -18.42 -16.17 6.51
N ALA A 184 -18.92 -15.92 7.72
CA ALA A 184 -18.32 -16.44 8.94
C ALA A 184 -18.07 -17.93 8.72
N ALA A 185 -16.81 -18.36 8.88
CA ALA A 185 -16.46 -19.76 8.79
C ALA A 185 -17.31 -20.52 9.83
N ALA A 186 -18.20 -21.37 9.32
CA ALA A 186 -18.97 -22.32 10.10
C ALA A 186 -18.18 -23.61 10.29
#